data_AF-A0A7K0QWZ6-F1
#
_entry.id   AF-A0A7K0QWZ6-F1
#
_cell.length_a   1.000
_cell.length_b   1.000
_cell.length_c   1.000
_cell.angle_alpha   90.00
_cell.angle_beta   90.00
_cell.angle_gamma   90.00
#
_symmetry.space_group_name_H-M   'P 1'
#
loop_
_entity.id
_entity.type
_entity.pdbx_description
1 polymer ?
#
loop_
_entity_poly.entity_id
_entity_poly.type
_entity_poly.pdbx_seq_one_letter_code
_entity_poly.pdbx_strand_id
1 'polypeptide(L)'
;MVLLACPKLARPGWWTYVDAGSPRPEGREMSVGFARRMWALDCPTLTVDAISLMYGLSGKVTIPMPAFLIEHQQGLVLFDTGIYPDAIEDPVAIYGQELADGLGITGTVDQRIDRQIAALGYKLEDVKYVISSHLHFDHAGGHHLFPNATFYAGQGELEFAFFPAKLGSFCFIPEHV
;
A
#
# COMPACT_ATOMS: atom_id res chain seq x y z
N MET A 1 -3.13 7.55 13.58
CA MET A 1 -2.25 7.63 12.40
C MET A 1 -0.86 7.30 12.86
N VAL A 2 -0.40 6.08 12.60
CA VAL A 2 0.91 5.57 13.07
C VAL A 2 2.00 6.11 12.16
N LEU A 3 3.12 6.58 12.72
CA LEU A 3 4.32 6.96 11.96
C LEU A 3 5.23 5.74 11.83
N LEU A 4 5.34 5.20 10.63
CA LEU A 4 6.25 4.13 10.25
C LEU A 4 7.50 4.77 9.63
N ALA A 5 8.50 5.10 10.45
CA ALA A 5 9.81 5.48 9.91
C ALA A 5 10.57 4.20 9.55
N CYS A 6 10.87 4.00 8.26
CA CYS A 6 11.76 2.92 7.82
C CYS A 6 13.20 3.44 7.77
N PRO A 7 14.13 2.81 8.49
CA PRO A 7 15.52 2.86 8.08
C PRO A 7 16.11 1.45 8.17
N LYS A 8 15.82 0.62 7.16
CA LYS A 8 16.45 -0.70 6.93
C LYS A 8 16.10 -1.79 7.97
N LEU A 9 15.31 -2.76 7.51
CA LEU A 9 15.21 -4.14 8.02
C LEU A 9 14.95 -4.32 9.53
N ALA A 10 13.70 -4.70 9.84
CA ALA A 10 13.26 -5.51 10.97
C ALA A 10 14.30 -5.72 12.11
N ARG A 11 14.34 -4.78 13.05
CA ARG A 11 14.85 -5.04 14.40
C ARG A 11 13.74 -4.72 15.42
N PRO A 12 13.44 -5.63 16.37
CA PRO A 12 12.50 -5.33 17.44
C PRO A 12 12.99 -4.09 18.22
N GLY A 13 12.15 -3.05 18.34
CA GLY A 13 12.41 -1.87 19.18
C GLY A 13 12.56 -0.52 18.48
N TRP A 14 12.37 -0.42 17.16
CA TRP A 14 12.50 0.84 16.39
C TRP A 14 11.16 1.42 15.89
N TRP A 15 10.04 0.79 16.22
CA TRP A 15 8.71 1.29 15.90
C TRP A 15 8.30 2.40 16.87
N THR A 16 8.16 3.63 16.39
CA THR A 16 7.54 4.70 17.19
C THR A 16 6.03 4.66 16.99
N TYR A 17 5.33 4.03 17.93
CA TYR A 17 3.90 4.23 18.11
C TYR A 17 3.66 5.68 18.52
N VAL A 18 3.10 6.48 17.61
CA VAL A 18 2.42 7.72 17.99
C VAL A 18 0.97 7.35 18.28
N ASP A 19 0.68 7.14 19.56
CA ASP A 19 -0.67 6.97 20.09
C ASP A 19 -1.56 8.13 19.62
N ALA A 20 -2.81 7.85 19.27
CA ALA A 20 -3.81 8.88 19.01
C ALA A 20 -4.05 9.82 20.22
N GLY A 21 -3.63 9.39 21.43
CA GLY A 21 -3.60 10.19 22.66
C GLY A 21 -2.29 10.96 22.90
N SER A 22 -1.26 10.81 22.08
CA SER A 22 -0.02 11.60 22.23
C SER A 22 -0.33 13.09 21.99
N PRO A 23 0.07 14.01 22.89
CA PRO A 23 -0.19 15.43 22.70
C PRO A 23 0.43 15.85 21.37
N ARG A 24 -0.37 16.53 20.53
CA ARG A 24 0.17 17.14 19.31
C ARG A 24 1.36 17.99 19.75
N PRO A 25 2.51 17.91 19.05
CA PRO A 25 3.67 18.71 19.42
C PRO A 25 3.24 20.18 19.53
N GLU A 26 3.27 20.70 20.76
CA GLU A 26 2.89 22.07 21.06
C GLU A 26 3.82 23.02 20.29
N GLY A 27 3.23 24.01 19.61
CA GLY A 27 3.99 25.02 18.86
C GLY A 27 4.22 24.72 17.38
N ARG A 28 3.69 23.63 16.81
CA ARG A 28 3.63 23.50 15.34
C ARG A 28 2.43 24.29 14.83
N GLU A 29 2.67 25.45 14.25
CA GLU A 29 1.64 26.21 13.55
C GLU A 29 0.95 25.28 12.53
N MET A 30 -0.37 25.12 12.67
CA MET A 30 -1.18 24.38 11.71
C MET A 30 -1.17 25.15 10.39
N SER A 31 -0.16 24.94 9.54
CA SER A 31 -0.21 25.49 8.19
C SER A 31 -1.34 24.75 7.47
N VAL A 32 -2.36 25.48 7.03
CA VAL A 32 -3.38 24.96 6.12
C VAL A 32 -2.69 24.67 4.79
N GLY A 33 -2.16 23.45 4.65
CA GLY A 33 -1.62 22.95 3.40
C GLY A 33 -2.76 22.45 2.52
N PHE A 34 -2.65 22.65 1.21
CA PHE A 34 -3.57 22.07 0.23
C PHE A 34 -2.81 21.11 -0.69
N ALA A 35 -3.45 20.02 -1.07
CA ALA A 35 -2.99 19.21 -2.18
C ALA A 35 -3.06 20.06 -3.44
N ARG A 36 -1.92 20.21 -4.13
CA ARG A 36 -1.83 20.99 -5.38
C ARG A 36 -2.45 20.21 -6.54
N ARG A 37 -2.14 18.91 -6.61
CA ARG A 37 -2.61 17.97 -7.62
C ARG A 37 -2.75 16.59 -7.01
N MET A 38 -3.66 15.80 -7.57
CA MET A 38 -3.82 14.39 -7.25
C MET A 38 -4.05 13.62 -8.55
N TRP A 39 -3.36 12.50 -8.69
CA TRP A 39 -3.54 11.55 -9.77
C TRP A 39 -4.12 10.26 -9.19
N ALA A 40 -5.23 9.81 -9.76
CA ALA A 40 -5.62 8.40 -9.66
C ALA A 40 -4.74 7.64 -10.65
N LEU A 41 -3.91 6.73 -10.15
CA LEU A 41 -3.01 5.96 -10.98
C LEU A 41 -3.79 4.83 -11.66
N ASP A 42 -3.42 4.52 -12.91
CA ASP A 42 -4.03 3.44 -13.69
C ASP A 42 -3.65 2.09 -13.06
N CYS A 43 -4.61 1.43 -12.44
CA CYS A 43 -4.31 0.30 -11.57
C CYS A 43 -4.54 -1.06 -12.26
N PRO A 44 -3.75 -2.08 -11.89
CA PRO A 44 -4.10 -3.45 -12.18
C PRO A 44 -5.44 -3.81 -11.51
N THR A 45 -6.05 -4.89 -11.98
CA THR A 45 -7.34 -5.40 -11.50
C THR A 45 -7.21 -6.80 -10.95
N LEU A 46 -8.14 -7.18 -10.07
CA LEU A 46 -8.29 -8.52 -9.54
C LEU A 46 -9.72 -9.02 -9.84
N THR A 47 -9.86 -10.31 -10.13
CA THR A 47 -11.15 -10.97 -10.36
C THR A 47 -11.40 -12.01 -9.28
N VAL A 48 -12.33 -11.71 -8.37
CA VAL A 48 -12.64 -12.52 -7.17
C VAL A 48 -14.08 -13.00 -7.18
N ASP A 49 -14.40 -13.97 -6.32
CA ASP A 49 -15.79 -14.34 -6.05
C ASP A 49 -16.53 -13.16 -5.41
N ALA A 50 -17.66 -12.76 -5.98
CA ALA A 50 -18.41 -11.59 -5.52
C ALA A 50 -18.86 -11.68 -4.05
N ILE A 51 -18.98 -12.91 -3.53
CA ILE A 51 -19.27 -13.17 -2.11
C ILE A 51 -18.18 -12.64 -1.17
N SER A 52 -16.94 -12.49 -1.63
CA SER A 52 -15.84 -11.92 -0.83
C SER A 52 -16.03 -10.44 -0.56
N LEU A 53 -16.75 -9.73 -1.44
CA LEU A 53 -17.05 -8.31 -1.30
C LEU A 53 -18.36 -8.07 -0.57
N MET A 54 -19.40 -8.83 -0.92
CA MET A 54 -20.72 -8.67 -0.32
C MET A 54 -21.42 -10.02 -0.17
N TYR A 55 -21.77 -10.33 1.07
CA TYR A 55 -22.47 -11.56 1.41
C TYR A 55 -23.79 -11.69 0.63
N GLY A 56 -24.07 -12.88 0.12
CA GLY A 56 -25.26 -13.16 -0.69
C GLY A 56 -25.09 -12.95 -2.19
N LEU A 57 -23.95 -12.42 -2.65
CA LEU A 57 -23.62 -12.41 -4.07
C LEU A 57 -23.06 -13.76 -4.54
N SER A 58 -23.12 -14.00 -5.85
CA SER A 58 -22.57 -15.18 -6.53
C SER A 58 -21.89 -14.77 -7.83
N GLY A 59 -21.04 -15.66 -8.37
CA GLY A 59 -20.24 -15.38 -9.56
C GLY A 59 -18.97 -14.60 -9.26
N LYS A 60 -18.29 -14.17 -10.31
CA LYS A 60 -17.02 -13.43 -10.24
C LYS A 60 -17.25 -11.94 -10.52
N VAL A 61 -16.42 -11.10 -9.92
CA VAL A 61 -16.40 -9.65 -10.14
C VAL A 61 -14.96 -9.17 -10.26
N THR A 62 -14.73 -8.30 -11.24
CA THR A 62 -13.43 -7.64 -11.43
C THR A 62 -13.45 -6.27 -10.78
N ILE A 63 -12.45 -5.98 -9.95
CA ILE A 63 -12.30 -4.72 -9.23
C ILE A 63 -10.89 -4.13 -9.42
N PRO A 64 -10.75 -2.80 -9.39
CA PRO A 64 -9.45 -2.13 -9.44
C PRO A 64 -8.69 -2.19 -8.10
N MET A 65 -7.35 -2.12 -8.16
CA MET A 65 -6.46 -1.97 -6.99
C MET A 65 -5.85 -0.55 -6.96
N PRO A 66 -6.60 0.46 -6.50
CA PRO A 66 -6.24 1.86 -6.72
C PRO A 66 -5.06 2.30 -5.85
N ALA A 67 -4.24 3.18 -6.42
CA ALA A 67 -3.25 3.98 -5.71
C ALA A 67 -3.34 5.43 -6.20
N PHE A 68 -2.95 6.39 -5.35
CA PHE A 68 -3.03 7.81 -5.67
C PHE A 68 -1.71 8.52 -5.38
N LEU A 69 -1.21 9.26 -6.36
CA LEU A 69 -0.09 10.17 -6.15
C LEU A 69 -0.65 11.57 -5.86
N ILE A 70 -0.16 12.21 -4.80
CA ILE A 70 -0.66 13.51 -4.34
C ILE A 70 0.54 14.45 -4.21
N GLU A 71 0.52 15.52 -5.00
CA GLU A 71 1.47 16.60 -4.85
C GLU A 71 1.01 17.54 -3.73
N HIS A 72 1.78 17.62 -2.66
CA HIS A 72 1.51 18.52 -1.53
C HIS A 72 2.70 19.45 -1.27
N GLN A 73 2.46 20.63 -0.71
CA GLN A 73 3.52 21.62 -0.45
C GLN A 73 4.62 21.09 0.47
N GLN A 74 4.30 20.13 1.34
CA GLN A 74 5.22 19.54 2.30
C GLN A 74 5.98 18.32 1.77
N GLY A 75 5.67 17.86 0.54
CA GLY A 75 6.29 16.72 -0.11
C GLY A 75 5.30 15.93 -0.96
N LEU A 76 5.83 15.04 -1.79
CA LEU A 76 5.04 14.09 -2.58
C LEU A 76 4.51 12.99 -1.65
N VAL A 77 3.22 12.73 -1.73
CA VAL A 77 2.51 11.75 -0.92
C VAL A 77 1.99 10.66 -1.85
N LEU A 78 2.18 9.40 -1.48
CA LEU A 78 1.62 8.25 -2.15
C LEU A 78 0.59 7.60 -1.22
N PHE A 79 -0.65 7.45 -1.68
CA PHE A 79 -1.70 6.72 -0.96
C PHE A 79 -1.85 5.34 -1.60
N ASP A 80 -1.52 4.31 -0.83
CA ASP A 80 -1.30 2.93 -1.26
C ASP A 80 -0.24 2.78 -2.36
N THR A 81 0.29 1.57 -2.51
CA THR A 81 1.42 1.24 -3.40
C THR A 81 1.10 0.14 -4.40
N GLY A 82 -0.15 -0.29 -4.44
CA GLY A 82 -0.60 -1.38 -5.31
C GLY A 82 -0.02 -2.74 -4.91
N ILE A 83 -0.09 -3.67 -5.86
CA ILE A 83 0.56 -4.99 -5.77
C ILE A 83 2.09 -4.89 -5.88
N TYR A 84 2.76 -6.00 -5.58
CA TYR A 84 4.18 -6.15 -5.84
C TYR A 84 4.42 -5.97 -7.36
N PRO A 85 5.35 -5.11 -7.80
CA PRO A 85 5.48 -4.77 -9.22
C PRO A 85 5.64 -5.98 -10.14
N ASP A 86 6.47 -6.93 -9.73
CA ASP A 86 6.77 -8.15 -10.50
C ASP A 86 5.59 -9.13 -10.58
N ALA A 87 4.60 -9.01 -9.69
CA ALA A 87 3.40 -9.83 -9.74
C ALA A 87 2.47 -9.51 -10.93
N ILE A 88 2.68 -8.39 -11.62
CA ILE A 88 2.00 -8.11 -12.90
C ILE A 88 2.43 -9.11 -13.98
N GLU A 89 3.68 -9.54 -13.96
CA GLU A 89 4.22 -10.46 -14.96
C GLU A 89 4.16 -11.92 -14.49
N ASP A 90 4.48 -12.16 -13.21
CA ASP A 90 4.48 -13.51 -12.64
C ASP A 90 3.88 -13.51 -11.22
N PRO A 91 2.54 -13.50 -11.09
CA PRO A 91 1.89 -13.55 -9.79
C PRO A 91 2.15 -14.86 -9.05
N VAL A 92 2.43 -15.97 -9.75
CA VAL A 92 2.71 -17.26 -9.12
C VAL A 92 4.06 -17.23 -8.40
N ALA A 93 5.09 -16.62 -9.01
CA ALA A 93 6.40 -16.48 -8.38
C ALA A 93 6.37 -15.61 -7.11
N ILE A 94 5.52 -14.58 -7.08
CA ILE A 94 5.44 -13.65 -5.95
C ILE A 94 4.48 -14.13 -4.86
N TYR A 95 3.30 -14.64 -5.25
CA TYR A 95 2.20 -14.94 -4.33
C TYR A 95 1.94 -16.43 -4.15
N GLY A 96 2.59 -17.29 -4.91
CA GLY A 96 2.32 -18.71 -4.96
C GLY A 96 1.09 -19.05 -5.81
N GLN A 97 1.01 -20.32 -6.21
CA GLN A 97 0.01 -20.82 -7.15
C GLN A 97 -1.42 -20.62 -6.64
N GLU A 98 -1.69 -20.94 -5.37
CA GLU A 98 -3.04 -20.90 -4.80
C GLU A 98 -3.63 -19.48 -4.83
N LEU A 99 -2.84 -18.47 -4.44
CA LEU A 99 -3.30 -17.10 -4.42
C LEU A 99 -3.43 -16.53 -5.84
N ALA A 100 -2.49 -16.84 -6.74
CA ALA A 100 -2.55 -16.43 -8.14
C ALA A 100 -3.81 -16.96 -8.85
N ASP A 101 -4.19 -18.22 -8.62
CA ASP A 101 -5.40 -18.83 -9.18
C ASP A 101 -6.70 -18.21 -8.63
N GLY A 102 -6.66 -17.77 -7.36
CA GLY A 102 -7.83 -17.20 -6.67
C GLY A 102 -8.13 -15.75 -7.03
N LEU A 103 -7.12 -14.96 -7.42
CA LEU A 103 -7.22 -13.50 -7.54
C LEU A 103 -7.38 -12.98 -8.98
N GLY A 104 -7.08 -13.77 -10.01
CA GLY A 104 -7.25 -13.34 -11.42
C GLY A 104 -6.61 -11.99 -11.74
N ILE A 105 -5.39 -11.75 -11.24
CA ILE A 105 -4.66 -10.48 -11.39
C ILE A 105 -4.44 -10.21 -12.87
N THR A 106 -4.86 -9.03 -13.32
CA THR A 106 -4.71 -8.58 -14.72
C THR A 106 -4.22 -7.15 -14.75
N GLY A 107 -3.14 -6.90 -15.50
CA GLY A 107 -2.60 -5.57 -15.73
C GLY A 107 -1.46 -5.59 -16.74
N THR A 108 -0.82 -4.43 -16.91
CA THR A 108 0.36 -4.26 -17.78
C THR A 108 1.52 -3.67 -17.01
N VAL A 109 2.75 -3.86 -17.49
CA VAL A 109 3.97 -3.34 -16.82
C VAL A 109 3.91 -1.81 -16.65
N ASP A 110 3.22 -1.10 -17.53
CA ASP A 110 3.05 0.35 -17.44
C ASP A 110 2.17 0.78 -16.26
N GLN A 111 1.34 -0.12 -15.73
CA GLN A 111 0.50 0.12 -14.54
C GLN A 111 1.26 -0.09 -13.22
N ARG A 112 2.52 -0.58 -13.26
CA ARG A 112 3.33 -0.67 -12.03
C ARG A 112 3.53 0.71 -11.42
N ILE A 113 3.59 0.75 -10.09
CA ILE A 113 3.68 2.01 -9.35
C ILE A 113 4.94 2.82 -9.69
N ASP A 114 6.07 2.15 -9.91
CA ASP A 114 7.33 2.77 -10.32
C ASP A 114 7.26 3.37 -11.73
N ARG A 115 6.62 2.68 -12.66
CA ARG A 115 6.44 3.15 -14.04
C ARG A 115 5.54 4.36 -14.12
N GLN A 116 4.43 4.37 -13.37
CA GLN A 116 3.52 5.50 -13.36
C GLN A 116 4.10 6.74 -12.69
N ILE A 117 4.81 6.59 -11.57
CA ILE A 117 5.52 7.70 -10.92
C ILE A 117 6.55 8.31 -11.88
N ALA A 118 7.33 7.46 -12.57
CA ALA A 118 8.31 7.90 -13.56
C ALA A 118 7.65 8.60 -14.76
N ALA A 119 6.53 8.09 -15.26
CA ALA A 119 5.78 8.68 -16.38
C ALA A 119 5.23 10.08 -16.04
N LEU A 120 4.93 10.34 -14.76
CA LEU A 120 4.54 11.67 -14.26
C LEU A 120 5.73 12.62 -14.04
N GLY A 121 6.96 12.17 -14.28
CA GLY A 121 8.19 12.96 -14.16
C GLY A 121 8.79 12.99 -12.75
N TYR A 122 8.33 12.14 -11.85
CA TYR A 122 8.87 12.00 -10.49
C TYR A 122 9.80 10.79 -10.39
N LYS A 123 10.67 10.80 -9.38
CA LYS A 123 11.45 9.63 -8.98
C LYS A 123 10.83 8.99 -7.75
N LEU A 124 11.13 7.72 -7.50
CA LEU A 124 10.68 7.02 -6.29
C LEU A 124 11.17 7.73 -5.02
N GLU A 125 12.39 8.29 -5.06
CA GLU A 125 12.97 9.01 -3.92
C GLU A 125 12.31 10.36 -3.63
N ASP A 126 11.52 10.89 -4.57
CA ASP A 126 10.75 12.12 -4.34
C ASP A 126 9.54 11.88 -3.43
N VAL A 127 9.08 10.62 -3.32
CA VAL A 127 7.98 10.21 -2.43
C VAL A 127 8.44 10.33 -0.99
N LYS A 128 7.93 11.35 -0.30
CA LYS A 128 8.29 11.66 1.08
C LYS A 128 7.41 10.91 2.08
N TYR A 129 6.15 10.70 1.71
CA TYR A 129 5.15 10.10 2.57
C TYR A 129 4.42 8.98 1.83
N VAL A 130 4.25 7.84 2.48
CA VAL A 130 3.36 6.76 2.01
C VAL A 130 2.25 6.63 3.05
N ILE A 131 1.00 6.65 2.62
CA ILE A 131 -0.16 6.42 3.46
C ILE A 131 -0.78 5.10 3.01
N SER A 132 -0.69 4.07 3.84
CA SER A 132 -1.34 2.79 3.62
C SER A 132 -2.75 2.86 4.20
N SER A 133 -3.76 2.61 3.37
CA SER A 133 -5.14 2.43 3.82
C SER A 133 -5.22 1.25 4.79
N HIS A 134 -4.54 0.16 4.45
CA HIS A 134 -4.29 -1.05 5.24
C HIS A 134 -3.12 -1.84 4.62
N LEU A 135 -2.76 -2.99 5.18
CA LEU A 135 -1.54 -3.73 4.81
C LEU A 135 -1.74 -5.02 4.00
N HIS A 136 -2.85 -5.15 3.27
CA HIS A 136 -2.99 -6.25 2.32
C HIS A 136 -2.04 -6.09 1.11
N PHE A 137 -1.71 -7.21 0.46
CA PHE A 137 -0.74 -7.31 -0.63
C PHE A 137 -1.04 -6.36 -1.81
N ASP A 138 -2.32 -6.06 -2.06
CA ASP A 138 -2.82 -5.21 -3.14
C ASP A 138 -2.76 -3.71 -2.83
N HIS A 139 -2.44 -3.35 -1.59
CA HIS A 139 -2.24 -1.98 -1.14
C HIS A 139 -0.77 -1.72 -0.74
N ALA A 140 -0.10 -2.72 -0.17
CA ALA A 140 1.23 -2.60 0.43
C ALA A 140 2.35 -3.27 -0.38
N GLY A 141 2.05 -3.88 -1.52
CA GLY A 141 3.01 -4.68 -2.29
C GLY A 141 4.22 -3.89 -2.81
N GLY A 142 4.05 -2.60 -3.08
CA GLY A 142 5.12 -1.70 -3.53
C GLY A 142 5.91 -1.01 -2.41
N HIS A 143 5.64 -1.27 -1.12
CA HIS A 143 6.29 -0.56 0.00
C HIS A 143 7.82 -0.57 -0.07
N HIS A 144 8.42 -1.69 -0.47
CA HIS A 144 9.87 -1.86 -0.53
C HIS A 144 10.58 -0.89 -1.49
N LEU A 145 9.86 -0.31 -2.45
CA LEU A 145 10.36 0.67 -3.41
C LEU A 145 10.65 2.05 -2.79
N PHE A 146 10.12 2.34 -1.59
CA PHE A 146 10.17 3.66 -0.97
C PHE A 146 10.94 3.66 0.35
N PRO A 147 12.21 3.23 0.39
CA PRO A 147 12.96 3.04 1.64
C PRO A 147 13.23 4.36 2.40
N ASN A 148 13.10 5.51 1.74
CA ASN A 148 13.32 6.84 2.32
C ASN A 148 12.01 7.53 2.74
N ALA A 149 10.86 6.95 2.44
CA ALA A 149 9.57 7.54 2.78
C ALA A 149 9.23 7.33 4.25
N THR A 150 8.46 8.26 4.80
CA THR A 150 7.75 8.07 6.06
C THR A 150 6.41 7.44 5.78
N PHE A 151 6.15 6.27 6.35
CA PHE A 151 4.92 5.53 6.16
C PHE A 151 3.88 5.91 7.22
N TYR A 152 2.61 5.84 6.87
CA TYR A 152 1.49 6.02 7.79
C TYR A 152 0.47 4.91 7.60
N ALA A 153 -0.01 4.33 8.70
CA ALA A 153 -1.06 3.32 8.69
C ALA A 153 -2.06 3.54 9.85
N GLY A 154 -3.20 2.85 9.76
CA GLY A 154 -4.14 2.70 10.87
C GLY A 154 -3.48 2.10 12.11
N GLN A 155 -3.98 2.47 13.29
CA GLN A 155 -3.54 1.80 14.51
C GLN A 155 -4.00 0.34 14.49
N GLY A 156 -3.10 -0.59 14.85
CA GLY A 156 -3.38 -2.03 14.82
C GLY A 156 -3.10 -2.71 13.48
N GLU A 157 -2.97 -1.96 12.37
CA GLU A 157 -2.69 -2.55 11.05
C GLU A 157 -1.42 -3.39 11.03
N LEU A 158 -0.33 -2.90 11.64
CA LEU A 158 0.91 -3.67 11.75
C LEU A 158 0.74 -4.95 12.55
N GLU A 159 0.08 -4.87 13.71
CA GLU A 159 -0.18 -6.03 14.56
C GLU A 159 -1.00 -7.07 13.80
N PHE A 160 -2.03 -6.63 13.09
CA PHE A 160 -2.86 -7.49 12.27
C PHE A 160 -2.11 -8.09 11.08
N ALA A 161 -1.19 -7.35 10.46
CA ALA A 161 -0.34 -7.87 9.40
C ALA A 161 0.67 -8.93 9.88
N PHE A 162 1.24 -8.76 11.08
CA PHE A 162 2.13 -9.76 11.69
C PHE A 162 1.37 -10.99 12.21
N PHE A 163 0.14 -10.78 12.70
CA PHE A 163 -0.67 -11.82 13.34
C PHE A 163 -2.10 -11.86 12.78
N PRO A 164 -2.28 -12.15 11.47
CA PRO A 164 -3.60 -12.10 10.87
C PRO A 164 -4.48 -13.24 11.35
N ALA A 165 -5.79 -12.98 11.39
CA ALA A 165 -6.77 -14.05 11.57
C ALA A 165 -6.67 -15.05 10.41
N LYS A 166 -6.81 -16.35 10.69
CA LYS A 166 -6.65 -17.43 9.69
C LYS A 166 -7.47 -17.23 8.41
N LEU A 167 -8.67 -16.68 8.53
CA LEU A 167 -9.55 -16.49 7.37
C LEU A 167 -9.00 -15.44 6.39
N GLY A 168 -8.22 -14.45 6.85
CA GLY A 168 -7.69 -13.35 6.03
C GLY A 168 -6.17 -13.37 5.89
N SER A 169 -5.47 -14.39 6.41
CA SER A 169 -4.01 -14.43 6.39
C SER A 169 -3.42 -14.48 4.98
N PHE A 170 -4.18 -14.97 4.00
CA PHE A 170 -3.77 -15.03 2.60
C PHE A 170 -3.59 -13.64 1.97
N CYS A 171 -4.18 -12.58 2.55
CA CYS A 171 -4.00 -11.22 2.07
C CYS A 171 -2.65 -10.60 2.46
N PHE A 172 -1.86 -11.27 3.31
CA PHE A 172 -0.58 -10.78 3.78
C PHE A 172 0.55 -11.62 3.20
N ILE A 173 1.57 -10.95 2.70
CA ILE A 173 2.76 -11.62 2.16
C ILE A 173 3.64 -12.03 3.35
N PRO A 174 4.04 -13.31 3.49
CA PRO A 174 4.98 -13.73 4.53
C PRO A 174 6.31 -12.99 4.40
N GLU A 175 7.06 -12.82 5.50
CA GLU A 175 8.35 -12.08 5.56
C GLU A 175 9.47 -12.60 4.62
N HIS A 176 9.22 -13.56 3.72
CA HIS A 176 10.23 -14.38 3.04
C HIS A 176 10.15 -14.41 1.51
N VAL A 177 9.61 -13.38 0.87
CA VAL A 177 9.85 -13.09 -0.56
C VAL A 177 10.75 -11.88 -0.74
#